data_AF-A0AA93BJ11-F1
#
_entry.id   AF-A0AA93BJ11-F1
#
_cell.length_a   1.000
_cell.length_b   1.000
_cell.length_c   1.000
_cell.angle_alpha   90.00
_cell.angle_beta   90.00
_cell.angle_gamma   90.00
#
_symmetry.space_group_name_H-M   'P 1'
#
loop_
_entity.id
_entity.type
_entity.pdbx_description
1 polymer ?
#
loop_
_entity_poly.entity_id
_entity_poly.type
_entity_poly.pdbx_seq_one_letter_code
_entity_poly.pdbx_strand_id
1 'polypeptide(L)'
;MKIIRNIARRPWPRIGGWMPVVMLICGVLASCSSEDESTAPLPDGKYPLQLTAEVAQPQTRAGGKDAWTGGEEIRVSLEGVFGNKTYVMDASGNASPKDADNAFYWKNTDEARVSAWTTDIESETDISDQSGGYAAFDVLYASAIGRYDQAINLRFIHRMAKIEVILKAGEGITEEELEGATVTIFGDPLTHSTAGLVSPGDQSDGEIKPYYDAAMKKYEALVPPQDMTGKPLIRISIGSNDFTYTPETEAAGKFDFFGGKRYAYTITVKANGIDVQSVTSGTWVANGEENVTSKRVKQRFTADELKIGDYFYSDGTWSDGGLRKIYADGSMHIDYYKPGPLRGKTVVGIVFQTDKSRIGKKEKEKLGGEDKVHGLVMAVKNANAAEKVIWSNELRYLDLLNDCVSKSNNYSDISGYGNCESIRSLEGNFDKYPALQAVDGYNTTCPVPTTTTGWYLPSSGQWWDILQNLGGCPALADGYQQTSSDINEFFWSNQGNVPDALNKWMWGIDGWDKFSYYHQFWSSSKFKGNTMRYWVANSDDGWISCRWGNVNFQLYVRPVLAF
;
A
#
# COMPACT_ATOMS: atom_id res chain seq x y z
N MET A 1 24.29 49.42 -30.30
CA MET A 1 22.91 49.75 -29.87
C MET A 1 22.01 49.77 -31.09
N LYS A 2 21.34 48.66 -31.39
CA LYS A 2 20.34 48.56 -32.46
C LYS A 2 19.05 48.01 -31.88
N ILE A 3 17.98 48.72 -32.21
CA ILE A 3 16.58 48.53 -31.86
C ILE A 3 16.10 47.15 -32.34
N ILE A 4 15.36 46.42 -31.51
CA ILE A 4 14.56 45.26 -31.93
C ILE A 4 13.09 45.66 -31.83
N ARG A 5 12.41 45.68 -32.99
CA ARG A 5 10.95 45.65 -33.12
C ARG A 5 10.53 44.25 -33.60
N ASN A 6 9.43 43.76 -33.04
CA ASN A 6 8.43 42.83 -33.58
C ASN A 6 8.82 41.41 -34.05
N ILE A 7 8.21 40.41 -33.39
CA ILE A 7 7.69 39.17 -34.00
C ILE A 7 6.33 38.92 -33.31
N ALA A 8 5.20 39.32 -33.87
CA ALA A 8 4.38 38.63 -34.88
C ALA A 8 3.77 37.29 -34.40
N ARG A 9 2.48 37.34 -34.07
CA ARG A 9 1.55 36.21 -33.95
C ARG A 9 1.42 35.47 -35.28
N ARG A 10 1.47 34.13 -35.29
CA ARG A 10 0.80 33.20 -36.25
C ARG A 10 1.03 31.71 -35.85
N PRO A 11 0.24 30.73 -36.34
CA PRO A 11 -0.77 30.01 -35.53
C PRO A 11 -0.78 28.46 -35.64
N TRP A 12 -1.57 27.81 -34.76
CA TRP A 12 -2.30 26.52 -34.90
C TRP A 12 -1.53 25.17 -34.82
N PRO A 13 -2.16 24.08 -34.31
CA PRO A 13 -3.38 23.49 -34.87
C PRO A 13 -4.57 23.32 -33.92
N ARG A 14 -5.75 23.43 -34.53
CA ARG A 14 -7.04 22.96 -34.03
C ARG A 14 -7.07 21.42 -33.98
N ILE A 15 -7.46 20.90 -32.83
CA ILE A 15 -8.26 19.68 -32.65
C ILE A 15 -9.26 20.12 -31.55
N GLY A 16 -10.47 20.60 -31.84
CA GLY A 16 -11.54 19.85 -32.48
C GLY A 16 -12.05 18.80 -31.48
N GLY A 17 -12.99 19.07 -30.59
CA GLY A 17 -13.74 20.26 -30.21
C GLY A 17 -14.66 19.85 -29.07
N TRP A 18 -15.06 20.76 -28.17
CA TRP A 18 -16.18 20.54 -27.26
C TRP A 18 -16.94 21.86 -27.09
N MET A 19 -18.20 21.79 -27.46
CA MET A 19 -19.28 22.70 -27.10
C MET A 19 -20.48 21.75 -26.91
N PRO A 20 -21.48 22.11 -26.12
CA PRO A 20 -21.53 22.03 -24.66
C PRO A 20 -22.42 20.86 -24.20
N VAL A 21 -22.10 20.20 -23.08
CA VAL A 21 -23.09 19.32 -22.42
C VAL A 21 -24.02 20.23 -21.60
N VAL A 22 -24.98 20.83 -22.30
CA VAL A 22 -26.22 21.33 -21.71
C VAL A 22 -27.19 20.17 -21.68
N MET A 23 -27.74 19.91 -20.48
CA MET A 23 -28.95 19.15 -20.17
C MET A 23 -29.33 17.96 -21.06
N LEU A 24 -29.20 16.74 -20.51
CA LEU A 24 -30.23 15.72 -20.71
C LEU A 24 -30.18 14.68 -19.56
N ILE A 25 -30.81 14.99 -18.43
CA ILE A 25 -31.40 13.95 -17.57
C ILE A 25 -32.85 13.83 -18.03
N CYS A 26 -33.04 13.25 -19.21
CA CYS A 26 -34.35 12.73 -19.63
C CYS A 26 -34.43 11.27 -19.19
N GLY A 27 -35.49 10.96 -18.46
CA GLY A 27 -35.71 9.68 -17.81
C GLY A 27 -35.71 8.49 -18.75
N VAL A 28 -35.27 7.37 -18.19
CA VAL A 28 -35.68 6.04 -18.63
C VAL A 28 -36.64 5.52 -17.55
N LEU A 29 -37.93 5.79 -17.75
CA LEU A 29 -38.99 5.04 -17.09
C LEU A 29 -39.17 3.74 -17.88
N ALA A 30 -38.72 2.62 -17.31
CA ALA A 30 -39.31 1.33 -17.62
C ALA A 30 -40.51 1.15 -16.69
N SER A 31 -41.68 1.21 -17.32
CA SER A 31 -43.00 0.99 -16.77
C SER A 31 -43.11 -0.33 -15.99
N CYS A 32 -43.57 -0.24 -14.75
CA CYS A 32 -44.56 -1.15 -14.17
C CYS A 32 -45.53 -0.30 -13.36
N SER A 33 -46.77 -0.26 -13.83
CA SER A 33 -47.91 0.42 -13.21
C SER A 33 -48.25 -0.19 -11.85
N SER A 34 -48.41 0.67 -10.84
CA SER A 34 -49.41 0.48 -9.81
C SER A 34 -49.78 1.84 -9.20
N GLU A 35 -50.97 2.29 -9.58
CA GLU A 35 -51.97 3.00 -8.78
C GLU A 35 -51.74 4.47 -8.39
N ASP A 36 -52.81 5.26 -8.58
CA ASP A 36 -52.96 6.68 -8.25
C ASP A 36 -52.62 6.99 -6.79
N GLU A 37 -51.45 7.57 -6.52
CA GLU A 37 -51.27 8.42 -5.33
C GLU A 37 -51.68 9.85 -5.70
N SER A 38 -52.89 10.26 -5.29
CA SER A 38 -53.30 11.67 -5.41
C SER A 38 -52.45 12.51 -4.46
N THR A 39 -51.53 13.31 -5.00
CA THR A 39 -50.74 14.26 -4.23
C THR A 39 -51.63 15.45 -3.91
N ALA A 40 -51.89 15.72 -2.63
CA ALA A 40 -52.79 16.79 -2.24
C ALA A 40 -52.05 18.14 -2.36
N PRO A 41 -52.52 19.10 -3.19
CA PRO A 41 -51.89 20.40 -3.29
C PRO A 41 -52.03 21.18 -1.98
N LEU A 42 -50.95 21.80 -1.52
CA LEU A 42 -50.94 22.63 -0.33
C LEU A 42 -51.28 24.09 -0.69
N PRO A 43 -52.00 24.83 0.17
CA PRO A 43 -52.21 26.27 0.01
C PRO A 43 -50.90 27.05 -0.10
N ASP A 44 -50.82 27.91 -1.11
CA ASP A 44 -49.66 28.77 -1.35
C ASP A 44 -49.31 29.61 -0.12
N GLY A 45 -48.02 29.66 0.23
CA GLY A 45 -47.49 30.50 1.30
C GLY A 45 -47.77 30.02 2.73
N LYS A 46 -48.45 28.88 2.94
CA LYS A 46 -48.81 28.41 4.29
C LYS A 46 -47.76 27.54 4.99
N TYR A 47 -46.99 26.77 4.23
CA TYR A 47 -46.08 25.76 4.77
C TYR A 47 -44.63 26.12 4.41
N PRO A 48 -43.99 27.03 5.15
CA PRO A 48 -42.60 27.42 4.89
C PRO A 48 -41.65 26.27 5.19
N LEU A 49 -40.56 26.18 4.43
CA LEU A 49 -39.47 25.24 4.70
C LEU A 49 -38.76 25.65 6.00
N GLN A 50 -38.78 24.76 6.99
CA GLN A 50 -38.09 24.92 8.28
C GLN A 50 -36.80 24.11 8.28
N LEU A 51 -35.66 24.77 8.54
CA LEU A 51 -34.34 24.16 8.47
C LEU A 51 -33.62 24.28 9.82
N THR A 52 -33.12 23.13 10.27
CA THR A 52 -32.05 23.04 11.28
C THR A 52 -30.83 22.46 10.60
N ALA A 53 -29.65 22.85 11.02
CA ALA A 53 -28.40 22.41 10.44
C ALA A 53 -27.38 22.12 11.53
N GLU A 54 -26.64 21.06 11.32
CA GLU A 54 -25.46 20.74 12.10
C GLU A 54 -24.30 20.49 11.11
N VAL A 55 -23.14 21.04 11.41
CA VAL A 55 -21.89 20.50 10.85
C VAL A 55 -21.62 19.22 11.63
N ALA A 56 -21.19 18.14 10.98
CA ALA A 56 -20.95 16.84 11.61
C ALA A 56 -19.90 16.90 12.75
N GLN A 57 -20.38 17.30 13.93
CA GLN A 57 -19.83 17.45 15.29
C GLN A 57 -18.42 18.05 15.54
N PRO A 58 -18.24 18.78 16.67
CA PRO A 58 -17.15 19.74 16.88
C PRO A 58 -16.08 19.26 17.87
N GLN A 59 -14.83 19.69 17.68
CA GLN A 59 -13.94 20.13 18.77
C GLN A 59 -13.15 21.32 18.24
N THR A 60 -13.16 22.40 19.03
CA THR A 60 -12.53 23.70 18.77
C THR A 60 -11.16 23.57 18.09
N ARG A 61 -11.14 23.84 16.78
CA ARG A 61 -9.93 24.00 16.00
C ARG A 61 -9.96 25.39 15.38
N ALA A 62 -8.88 26.14 15.58
CA ALA A 62 -8.71 27.40 14.90
C ALA A 62 -8.33 27.09 13.44
N GLY A 63 -9.04 27.65 12.46
CA GLY A 63 -8.66 27.54 11.04
C GLY A 63 -9.83 27.40 10.05
N GLY A 64 -10.85 26.57 10.32
CA GLY A 64 -11.91 26.21 9.36
C GLY A 64 -13.34 26.53 9.78
N LYS A 65 -14.34 26.08 8.98
CA LYS A 65 -15.78 26.17 9.31
C LYS A 65 -16.23 24.93 10.09
N ASP A 66 -15.66 24.73 11.28
CA ASP A 66 -15.96 23.58 12.14
C ASP A 66 -17.24 23.77 12.99
N ALA A 67 -17.81 24.98 13.02
CA ALA A 67 -19.08 25.32 13.64
C ALA A 67 -19.68 26.59 13.01
N TRP A 68 -21.00 26.76 13.11
CA TRP A 68 -21.69 28.00 12.73
C TRP A 68 -21.51 29.06 13.81
N THR A 69 -21.10 30.26 13.42
CA THR A 69 -20.88 31.41 14.31
C THR A 69 -22.01 32.44 14.27
N GLY A 70 -22.93 32.30 13.31
CA GLY A 70 -24.07 33.17 13.09
C GLY A 70 -23.79 34.25 12.05
N GLY A 71 -24.75 34.44 11.14
CA GLY A 71 -24.66 35.40 10.04
C GLY A 71 -24.11 34.81 8.73
N GLU A 72 -23.65 33.56 8.72
CA GLU A 72 -23.19 32.91 7.50
C GLU A 72 -24.34 32.65 6.52
N GLU A 73 -24.09 32.89 5.23
CA GLU A 73 -25.06 32.58 4.18
C GLU A 73 -24.85 31.17 3.62
N ILE A 74 -25.96 30.47 3.41
CA ILE A 74 -26.03 29.22 2.64
C ILE A 74 -26.98 29.39 1.45
N ARG A 75 -26.80 28.56 0.45
CA ARG A 75 -27.74 28.38 -0.65
C ARG A 75 -28.56 27.13 -0.39
N VAL A 76 -29.86 27.21 -0.60
CA VAL A 76 -30.83 26.13 -0.41
C VAL A 76 -31.53 25.86 -1.72
N SER A 77 -31.71 24.60 -2.09
CA SER A 77 -32.55 24.17 -3.21
C SER A 77 -33.58 23.16 -2.73
N LEU A 78 -34.81 23.28 -3.23
CA LEU A 78 -35.90 22.34 -3.00
C LEU A 78 -36.23 21.64 -4.32
N GLU A 79 -36.20 20.31 -4.32
CA GLU A 79 -36.54 19.49 -5.49
C GLU A 79 -37.93 19.85 -6.03
N GLY A 80 -38.04 19.94 -7.36
CA GLY A 80 -39.25 20.40 -8.04
C GLY A 80 -39.43 21.92 -8.09
N VAL A 81 -38.55 22.71 -7.46
CA VAL A 81 -38.54 24.17 -7.54
C VAL A 81 -37.31 24.66 -8.31
N PHE A 82 -37.52 25.56 -9.28
CA PHE A 82 -36.43 26.11 -10.09
C PHE A 82 -35.59 27.13 -9.30
N GLY A 83 -34.27 26.95 -9.32
CA GLY A 83 -33.31 27.84 -8.67
C GLY A 83 -33.02 27.52 -7.20
N ASN A 84 -32.06 28.26 -6.63
CA ASN A 84 -31.74 28.21 -5.21
C ASN A 84 -32.11 29.55 -4.53
N LYS A 85 -32.24 29.54 -3.20
CA LYS A 85 -32.51 30.72 -2.37
C LYS A 85 -31.48 30.84 -1.26
N THR A 86 -31.32 32.05 -0.73
CA THR A 86 -30.34 32.38 0.31
C THR A 86 -30.95 32.28 1.69
N TYR A 87 -30.34 31.46 2.55
CA TYR A 87 -30.68 31.37 3.96
C TYR A 87 -29.48 31.83 4.80
N VAL A 88 -29.76 32.37 5.98
CA VAL A 88 -28.77 32.84 6.95
C VAL A 88 -28.80 31.91 8.16
N MET A 89 -27.62 31.43 8.53
CA MET A 89 -27.38 30.60 9.71
C MET A 89 -27.36 31.44 10.98
N ASP A 90 -27.94 30.92 12.06
CA ASP A 90 -27.67 31.42 13.41
C ASP A 90 -26.59 30.57 14.11
N ALA A 91 -26.07 31.07 15.24
CA ALA A 91 -25.05 30.38 16.02
C ALA A 91 -25.55 29.08 16.68
N SER A 92 -26.86 28.82 16.68
CA SER A 92 -27.46 27.58 17.20
C SER A 92 -27.68 26.53 16.10
N GLY A 93 -27.30 26.84 14.86
CA GLY A 93 -27.46 25.96 13.72
C GLY A 93 -28.84 26.02 13.06
N ASN A 94 -29.70 27.00 13.37
CA ASN A 94 -30.93 27.17 12.60
C ASN A 94 -30.67 27.99 11.34
N ALA A 95 -31.37 27.69 10.25
CA ALA A 95 -31.29 28.46 9.02
C ALA A 95 -32.63 29.15 8.75
N SER A 96 -32.59 30.46 8.51
CA SER A 96 -33.77 31.27 8.18
C SER A 96 -33.59 31.92 6.80
N PRO A 97 -34.66 32.11 6.02
CA PRO A 97 -34.54 32.79 4.73
C PRO A 97 -34.06 34.23 4.95
N LYS A 98 -33.16 34.72 4.08
CA LYS A 98 -32.56 36.05 4.19
C LYS A 98 -33.61 37.18 4.18
N ASP A 99 -34.68 36.97 3.44
CA ASP A 99 -35.84 37.85 3.31
C ASP A 99 -37.05 37.04 2.81
N ALA A 100 -38.20 37.71 2.62
CA ALA A 100 -39.43 37.06 2.17
C ALA A 100 -39.32 36.42 0.77
N ASP A 101 -38.53 37.00 -0.13
CA ASP A 101 -38.34 36.47 -1.50
C ASP A 101 -37.48 35.20 -1.49
N ASN A 102 -36.66 35.03 -0.45
CA ASN A 102 -35.83 33.85 -0.23
C ASN A 102 -36.51 32.72 0.56
N ALA A 103 -37.79 32.85 0.94
CA ALA A 103 -38.53 31.76 1.56
C ALA A 103 -38.95 30.68 0.55
N PHE A 104 -38.66 29.41 0.84
CA PHE A 104 -39.30 28.26 0.20
C PHE A 104 -40.59 27.86 0.91
N TYR A 105 -41.55 27.37 0.13
CA TYR A 105 -42.81 26.82 0.61
C TYR A 105 -43.09 25.48 -0.06
N TRP A 106 -43.59 24.52 0.72
CA TRP A 106 -44.03 23.22 0.21
C TRP A 106 -45.27 23.39 -0.67
N LYS A 107 -45.28 22.69 -1.80
CA LYS A 107 -46.36 22.78 -2.82
C LYS A 107 -47.36 21.64 -2.77
N ASN A 108 -46.96 20.49 -2.25
CA ASN A 108 -47.79 19.31 -2.09
C ASN A 108 -47.36 18.52 -0.84
N THR A 109 -48.05 17.43 -0.58
CA THR A 109 -47.79 16.54 0.55
C THR A 109 -46.62 15.57 0.33
N ASP A 110 -45.98 15.60 -0.83
CA ASP A 110 -44.96 14.62 -1.19
C ASP A 110 -43.65 14.92 -0.48
N GLU A 111 -42.83 13.88 -0.33
CA GLU A 111 -41.45 14.07 0.09
C GLU A 111 -40.64 14.73 -1.03
N ALA A 112 -39.75 15.65 -0.67
CA ALA A 112 -38.83 16.26 -1.62
C ALA A 112 -37.44 16.35 -1.03
N ARG A 113 -36.42 16.24 -1.89
CA ARG A 113 -35.04 16.49 -1.51
C ARG A 113 -34.81 17.97 -1.27
N VAL A 114 -34.24 18.28 -0.12
CA VAL A 114 -33.67 19.58 0.20
C VAL A 114 -32.17 19.44 0.18
N SER A 115 -31.49 20.29 -0.59
CA SER A 115 -30.03 20.38 -0.59
C SER A 115 -29.60 21.78 -0.18
N ALA A 116 -28.48 21.87 0.53
CA ALA A 116 -27.91 23.14 0.92
C ALA A 116 -26.38 23.12 0.88
N TRP A 117 -25.77 24.27 0.58
CA TRP A 117 -24.32 24.42 0.54
C TRP A 117 -23.90 25.83 0.95
N THR A 118 -22.65 25.98 1.39
CA THR A 118 -22.05 27.32 1.61
C THR A 118 -21.99 28.11 0.30
N THR A 119 -21.82 29.43 0.37
CA THR A 119 -21.66 30.27 -0.84
C THR A 119 -20.66 29.67 -1.83
N ASP A 120 -21.02 29.74 -3.12
CA ASP A 120 -20.15 29.34 -4.21
C ASP A 120 -18.84 30.13 -4.16
N ILE A 121 -17.77 29.48 -4.57
CA ILE A 121 -16.44 30.09 -4.67
C ILE A 121 -16.24 30.48 -6.13
N GLU A 122 -15.83 31.73 -6.36
CA GLU A 122 -15.59 32.25 -7.71
C GLU A 122 -14.56 31.38 -8.46
N SER A 123 -14.65 31.39 -9.80
CA SER A 123 -13.68 30.69 -10.64
C SER A 123 -12.25 31.11 -10.31
N GLU A 124 -11.36 30.13 -10.13
CA GLU A 124 -9.92 30.36 -9.91
C GLU A 124 -9.60 31.11 -8.60
N THR A 125 -10.34 30.85 -7.52
CA THR A 125 -10.02 31.40 -6.19
C THR A 125 -8.70 30.85 -5.69
N ASP A 126 -7.79 31.76 -5.32
CA ASP A 126 -6.47 31.45 -4.79
C ASP A 126 -6.52 31.01 -3.33
N ILE A 127 -6.01 29.80 -3.07
CA ILE A 127 -5.88 29.17 -1.76
C ILE A 127 -4.43 28.88 -1.38
N SER A 128 -3.45 29.51 -2.05
CA SER A 128 -2.02 29.26 -1.84
C SER A 128 -1.52 29.71 -0.47
N ASP A 129 -2.16 30.70 0.17
CA ASP A 129 -1.80 31.13 1.53
C ASP A 129 -2.95 30.89 2.51
N GLN A 130 -2.83 29.82 3.30
CA GLN A 130 -3.78 29.44 4.34
C GLN A 130 -3.25 29.75 5.75
N SER A 131 -2.16 30.51 5.87
CA SER A 131 -1.53 30.78 7.16
C SER A 131 -2.41 31.57 8.13
N GLY A 132 -3.40 32.31 7.60
CA GLY A 132 -4.46 32.98 8.37
C GLY A 132 -5.69 32.12 8.68
N GLY A 133 -5.71 30.86 8.24
CA GLY A 133 -6.87 29.97 8.26
C GLY A 133 -7.46 29.76 6.85
N TYR A 134 -8.47 28.91 6.77
CA TYR A 134 -9.06 28.39 5.54
C TYR A 134 -10.62 28.44 5.52
N ALA A 135 -11.25 29.08 6.52
CA ALA A 135 -12.71 29.18 6.61
C ALA A 135 -13.39 29.84 5.39
N ALA A 136 -12.71 30.79 4.72
CA ALA A 136 -13.27 31.53 3.58
C ALA A 136 -13.63 30.62 2.39
N PHE A 137 -12.83 29.56 2.18
CA PHE A 137 -12.97 28.62 1.07
C PHE A 137 -13.31 27.19 1.53
N ASP A 138 -13.59 26.98 2.82
CA ASP A 138 -14.12 25.72 3.32
C ASP A 138 -15.58 25.54 2.86
N VAL A 139 -15.78 24.63 1.91
CA VAL A 139 -17.08 24.35 1.28
C VAL A 139 -17.80 23.22 2.00
N LEU A 140 -19.03 23.50 2.40
CA LEU A 140 -19.91 22.52 3.04
C LEU A 140 -21.10 22.21 2.14
N TYR A 141 -21.59 20.97 2.18
CA TYR A 141 -22.81 20.53 1.49
C TYR A 141 -23.63 19.61 2.40
N ALA A 142 -24.95 19.72 2.34
CA ALA A 142 -25.91 18.85 3.00
C ALA A 142 -27.04 18.48 2.05
N SER A 143 -27.62 17.29 2.24
CA SER A 143 -28.87 16.92 1.58
C SER A 143 -29.69 16.02 2.49
N ALA A 144 -31.00 16.27 2.54
CA ALA A 144 -31.96 15.49 3.30
C ALA A 144 -33.26 15.36 2.50
N ILE A 145 -34.01 14.29 2.75
CA ILE A 145 -35.39 14.13 2.26
C ILE A 145 -36.31 14.61 3.37
N GLY A 146 -37.33 15.39 3.01
CA GLY A 146 -38.21 16.04 3.95
C GLY A 146 -39.63 16.19 3.46
N ARG A 147 -40.51 16.64 4.35
CA ARG A 147 -41.94 16.89 4.08
C ARG A 147 -42.44 18.16 4.77
N TYR A 148 -43.59 18.65 4.32
CA TYR A 148 -44.23 19.91 4.75
C TYR A 148 -44.55 20.07 6.24
N ASP A 149 -44.69 18.97 6.98
CA ASP A 149 -45.06 18.95 8.39
C ASP A 149 -43.87 18.69 9.33
N GLN A 150 -42.66 18.86 8.83
CA GLN A 150 -41.43 18.55 9.55
C GLN A 150 -40.40 19.68 9.43
N ALA A 151 -39.61 19.84 10.49
CA ALA A 151 -38.35 20.58 10.41
C ALA A 151 -37.28 19.65 9.81
N ILE A 152 -36.59 20.13 8.77
CA ILE A 152 -35.58 19.33 8.08
C ILE A 152 -34.22 19.58 8.72
N ASN A 153 -33.55 18.50 9.12
CA ASN A 153 -32.19 18.56 9.65
C ASN A 153 -31.17 18.33 8.54
N LEU A 154 -30.33 19.33 8.30
CA LEU A 154 -29.27 19.31 7.30
C LEU A 154 -27.92 19.02 7.97
N ARG A 155 -27.38 17.85 7.67
CA ARG A 155 -26.03 17.45 8.12
C ARG A 155 -25.00 17.85 7.09
N PHE A 156 -24.30 18.95 7.37
CA PHE A 156 -23.27 19.46 6.50
C PHE A 156 -22.01 18.61 6.59
N ILE A 157 -21.52 18.22 5.42
CA ILE A 157 -20.22 17.57 5.22
C ILE A 157 -19.31 18.50 4.45
N HIS A 158 -18.02 18.46 4.76
CA HIS A 158 -17.02 19.20 4.04
C HIS A 158 -16.75 18.60 2.66
N ARG A 159 -16.39 19.45 1.70
CA ARG A 159 -16.22 19.09 0.29
C ARG A 159 -14.78 19.22 -0.22
N MET A 160 -13.90 19.79 0.60
CA MET A 160 -12.45 19.77 0.38
C MET A 160 -11.81 18.59 1.12
N ALA A 161 -10.58 18.24 0.76
CA ALA A 161 -9.75 17.33 1.54
C ALA A 161 -8.94 18.13 2.56
N LYS A 162 -8.83 17.62 3.79
CA LYS A 162 -8.01 18.22 4.85
C LYS A 162 -6.70 17.46 4.97
N ILE A 163 -5.58 18.15 4.79
CA ILE A 163 -4.23 17.63 5.04
C ILE A 163 -3.80 18.10 6.43
N GLU A 164 -3.37 17.17 7.27
CA GLU A 164 -2.77 17.45 8.58
C GLU A 164 -1.34 16.93 8.61
N VAL A 165 -0.39 17.75 9.09
CA VAL A 165 1.01 17.35 9.23
C VAL A 165 1.48 17.57 10.66
N ILE A 166 2.01 16.53 11.29
CA ILE A 166 2.64 16.59 12.61
C ILE A 166 4.11 16.23 12.42
N LEU A 167 5.02 17.10 12.86
CA LEU A 167 6.45 16.83 12.84
C LEU A 167 6.91 16.21 14.16
N LYS A 168 7.87 15.28 14.09
CA LYS A 168 8.56 14.70 15.25
C LYS A 168 10.07 14.75 15.04
N ALA A 169 10.82 15.05 16.08
CA ALA A 169 12.27 14.97 16.03
C ALA A 169 12.71 13.49 15.95
N GLY A 170 13.68 13.23 15.09
CA GLY A 170 14.31 11.92 14.91
C GLY A 170 15.80 11.98 15.16
N GLU A 171 16.52 10.94 14.74
CA GLU A 171 17.96 10.86 14.88
C GLU A 171 18.68 12.06 14.23
N GLY A 172 19.48 12.76 15.04
CA GLY A 172 20.29 13.90 14.60
C GLY A 172 19.53 15.21 14.42
N ILE A 173 18.27 15.30 14.87
CA ILE A 173 17.49 16.56 14.92
C ILE A 173 17.06 16.79 16.37
N THR A 174 17.31 17.98 16.88
CA THR A 174 16.80 18.42 18.19
C THR A 174 15.38 18.98 18.08
N GLU A 175 14.64 19.00 19.19
CA GLU A 175 13.31 19.64 19.23
C GLU A 175 13.38 21.15 18.93
N GLU A 176 14.46 21.82 19.32
CA GLU A 176 14.69 23.25 19.01
C GLU A 176 14.88 23.48 17.50
N GLU A 177 15.68 22.64 16.84
CA GLU A 177 15.82 22.69 15.38
C GLU A 177 14.49 22.39 14.68
N LEU A 178 13.70 21.44 15.20
CA LEU A 178 12.39 21.08 14.67
C LEU A 178 11.38 22.23 14.80
N GLU A 179 11.42 23.01 15.88
CA GLU A 179 10.56 24.20 16.06
C GLU A 179 10.84 25.29 15.03
N GLY A 180 12.05 25.33 14.45
CA GLY A 180 12.41 26.20 13.33
C GLY A 180 12.02 25.68 11.95
N ALA A 181 11.45 24.47 11.84
CA ALA A 181 11.09 23.88 10.56
C ALA A 181 9.88 24.57 9.93
N THR A 182 9.88 24.66 8.60
CA THR A 182 8.73 25.14 7.81
C THR A 182 8.12 23.99 7.02
N VAL A 183 6.79 23.98 6.90
CA VAL A 183 6.06 23.01 6.09
C VAL A 183 5.41 23.71 4.90
N THR A 184 5.58 23.15 3.72
CA THR A 184 4.86 23.53 2.49
C THR A 184 4.07 22.32 2.00
N ILE A 185 2.82 22.52 1.65
CA ILE A 185 1.98 21.51 0.99
C ILE A 185 2.00 21.79 -0.52
N PHE A 186 2.01 20.74 -1.34
CA PHE A 186 1.87 20.85 -2.78
C PHE A 186 0.51 20.33 -3.23
N GLY A 187 -0.08 20.99 -4.22
CA GLY A 187 -1.35 20.63 -4.84
C GLY A 187 -1.90 21.81 -5.61
N ASP A 188 -3.13 21.70 -6.09
CA ASP A 188 -3.79 22.78 -6.82
C ASP A 188 -4.03 24.02 -5.92
N PRO A 189 -3.35 25.16 -6.20
CA PRO A 189 -3.49 26.37 -5.41
C PRO A 189 -4.74 27.18 -5.80
N LEU A 190 -5.46 26.77 -6.85
CA LEU A 190 -6.68 27.40 -7.30
C LEU A 190 -7.87 26.45 -7.12
N THR A 191 -9.02 26.99 -6.75
CA THR A 191 -10.24 26.19 -6.59
C THR A 191 -11.46 26.97 -7.02
N HIS A 192 -12.54 26.26 -7.32
CA HIS A 192 -13.85 26.84 -7.50
C HIS A 192 -14.91 25.88 -6.95
N SER A 193 -16.09 26.43 -6.65
CA SER A 193 -17.22 25.65 -6.18
C SER A 193 -18.51 26.10 -6.83
N THR A 194 -19.33 25.15 -7.25
CA THR A 194 -20.68 25.41 -7.75
C THR A 194 -21.63 24.37 -7.18
N ALA A 195 -22.71 24.84 -6.54
CA ALA A 195 -23.70 23.94 -5.95
C ALA A 195 -23.11 22.97 -4.90
N GLY A 196 -22.06 23.40 -4.17
CA GLY A 196 -21.35 22.57 -3.20
C GLY A 196 -20.45 21.49 -3.80
N LEU A 197 -20.26 21.47 -5.13
CA LEU A 197 -19.24 20.67 -5.80
C LEU A 197 -17.96 21.49 -5.90
N VAL A 198 -16.87 20.98 -5.32
CA VAL A 198 -15.54 21.58 -5.38
C VAL A 198 -14.77 20.98 -6.55
N SER A 199 -14.00 21.79 -7.25
CA SER A 199 -13.10 21.32 -8.30
C SER A 199 -11.79 22.10 -8.33
N PRO A 200 -10.69 21.45 -8.72
CA PRO A 200 -9.42 22.12 -9.00
C PRO A 200 -9.60 23.25 -10.02
N GLY A 201 -8.89 24.35 -9.85
CA GLY A 201 -8.98 25.53 -10.70
C GLY A 201 -8.24 25.34 -12.01
N ASP A 202 -6.92 25.15 -11.94
CA ASP A 202 -6.04 25.08 -13.12
C ASP A 202 -5.31 23.73 -13.28
N GLN A 203 -5.46 22.82 -12.30
CA GLN A 203 -4.82 21.51 -12.25
C GLN A 203 -3.28 21.59 -12.27
N SER A 204 -2.72 22.71 -11.81
CA SER A 204 -1.28 22.88 -11.62
C SER A 204 -0.86 22.47 -10.22
N ASP A 205 0.30 21.82 -10.10
CA ASP A 205 0.84 21.45 -8.79
C ASP A 205 1.66 22.65 -8.25
N GLY A 206 1.03 23.47 -7.39
CA GLY A 206 1.59 24.68 -6.79
C GLY A 206 1.92 24.56 -5.30
N GLU A 207 2.56 25.58 -4.74
CA GLU A 207 2.88 25.65 -3.30
C GLU A 207 1.70 26.23 -2.52
N ILE A 208 1.32 25.54 -1.44
CA ILE A 208 0.29 25.94 -0.49
C ILE A 208 0.95 26.06 0.88
N LYS A 209 0.86 27.26 1.45
CA LYS A 209 1.34 27.57 2.80
C LYS A 209 0.27 27.21 3.82
N PRO A 210 0.50 26.19 4.67
CA PRO A 210 -0.51 25.70 5.61
C PRO A 210 -0.73 26.66 6.78
N TYR A 211 -1.90 26.52 7.41
CA TYR A 211 -2.17 27.03 8.75
C TYR A 211 -1.35 26.25 9.79
N TYR A 212 -0.81 26.92 10.81
CA TYR A 212 -0.12 26.26 11.93
C TYR A 212 -0.91 26.43 13.23
N ASP A 213 -1.39 25.31 13.77
CA ASP A 213 -2.02 25.25 15.09
C ASP A 213 -0.93 25.09 16.15
N ALA A 214 -0.57 26.21 16.78
CA ALA A 214 0.47 26.24 17.82
C ALA A 214 0.10 25.44 19.08
N ALA A 215 -1.19 25.27 19.39
CA ALA A 215 -1.63 24.54 20.57
C ALA A 215 -1.47 23.03 20.39
N MET A 216 -1.76 22.53 19.19
CA MET A 216 -1.64 21.10 18.84
C MET A 216 -0.32 20.76 18.12
N LYS A 217 0.55 21.74 17.88
CA LYS A 217 1.82 21.61 17.12
C LYS A 217 1.63 20.86 15.79
N LYS A 218 0.62 21.25 15.01
CA LYS A 218 0.30 20.62 13.71
C LYS A 218 0.08 21.68 12.63
N TYR A 219 0.34 21.30 11.39
CA TYR A 219 0.02 22.09 10.20
C TYR A 219 -1.25 21.55 9.56
N GLU A 220 -2.09 22.44 9.05
CA GLU A 220 -3.36 22.09 8.39
C GLU A 220 -3.51 22.86 7.08
N ALA A 221 -3.99 22.19 6.03
CA ALA A 221 -4.36 22.83 4.78
C ALA A 221 -5.60 22.14 4.17
N LEU A 222 -6.42 22.91 3.47
CA LEU A 222 -7.47 22.38 2.60
C LEU A 222 -6.99 22.37 1.15
N VAL A 223 -7.30 21.29 0.44
CA VAL A 223 -7.02 21.15 -0.99
C VAL A 223 -8.27 20.67 -1.73
N PRO A 224 -8.51 21.11 -2.98
CA PRO A 224 -9.61 20.56 -3.78
C PRO A 224 -9.34 19.08 -4.10
N PRO A 225 -10.37 18.30 -4.46
CA PRO A 225 -10.19 16.93 -4.93
C PRO A 225 -9.19 16.84 -6.08
N GLN A 226 -8.17 16.01 -5.93
CA GLN A 226 -7.04 15.87 -6.87
C GLN A 226 -6.25 14.59 -6.58
N ASP A 227 -5.32 14.23 -7.47
CA ASP A 227 -4.45 13.07 -7.30
C ASP A 227 -2.97 13.50 -7.24
N MET A 228 -2.39 13.34 -6.05
CA MET A 228 -0.99 13.60 -5.72
C MET A 228 -0.17 12.31 -5.57
N THR A 229 -0.71 11.14 -5.94
CA THR A 229 0.06 9.89 -5.95
C THR A 229 1.21 9.99 -6.96
N GLY A 230 2.43 9.70 -6.50
CA GLY A 230 3.65 9.83 -7.29
C GLY A 230 4.14 11.27 -7.48
N LYS A 231 3.49 12.26 -6.87
CA LYS A 231 3.86 13.68 -6.94
C LYS A 231 4.35 14.22 -5.58
N PRO A 232 5.23 15.24 -5.55
CA PRO A 232 5.58 15.94 -4.30
C PRO A 232 4.31 16.42 -3.59
N LEU A 233 4.17 16.12 -2.29
CA LEU A 233 3.02 16.55 -1.48
C LEU A 233 3.42 17.42 -0.29
N ILE A 234 4.49 17.07 0.42
CA ILE A 234 4.89 17.79 1.64
C ILE A 234 6.38 18.08 1.57
N ARG A 235 6.77 19.35 1.67
CA ARG A 235 8.16 19.76 1.88
C ARG A 235 8.35 20.27 3.30
N ILE A 236 9.41 19.78 3.95
CA ILE A 236 9.87 20.22 5.25
C ILE A 236 11.23 20.88 5.06
N SER A 237 11.32 22.17 5.34
CA SER A 237 12.57 22.93 5.26
C SER A 237 13.09 23.18 6.68
N ILE A 238 14.29 22.71 7.00
CA ILE A 238 14.93 22.82 8.31
C ILE A 238 16.39 23.23 8.15
N GLY A 239 16.76 24.41 8.66
CA GLY A 239 18.07 25.00 8.40
C GLY A 239 18.30 25.24 6.90
N SER A 240 19.31 24.57 6.32
CA SER A 240 19.63 24.61 4.89
C SER A 240 19.13 23.38 4.10
N ASN A 241 18.37 22.49 4.75
CA ASN A 241 17.96 21.21 4.16
C ASN A 241 16.46 21.22 3.86
N ASP A 242 16.12 20.68 2.69
CA ASP A 242 14.73 20.44 2.28
C ASP A 242 14.48 18.94 2.13
N PHE A 243 13.45 18.45 2.82
CA PHE A 243 12.98 17.07 2.68
C PHE A 243 11.61 17.07 2.05
N THR A 244 11.43 16.29 0.98
CA THR A 244 10.15 16.19 0.27
C THR A 244 9.58 14.79 0.39
N TYR A 245 8.31 14.71 0.79
CA TYR A 245 7.51 13.49 0.77
C TYR A 245 6.66 13.43 -0.50
N THR A 246 6.70 12.26 -1.14
CA THR A 246 5.92 11.89 -2.32
C THR A 246 5.08 10.66 -1.96
N PRO A 247 3.73 10.74 -1.97
CA PRO A 247 2.88 9.59 -1.68
C PRO A 247 3.04 8.47 -2.73
N GLU A 248 3.29 7.24 -2.29
CA GLU A 248 3.50 6.10 -3.18
C GLU A 248 2.21 5.32 -3.50
N THR A 249 1.10 5.61 -2.82
CA THR A 249 -0.17 4.88 -2.95
C THR A 249 -1.34 5.83 -3.12
N GLU A 250 -2.43 5.35 -3.73
CA GLU A 250 -3.69 6.10 -3.82
C GLU A 250 -4.22 6.46 -2.43
N ALA A 251 -4.11 5.54 -1.45
CA ALA A 251 -4.56 5.80 -0.08
C ALA A 251 -3.86 6.99 0.59
N ALA A 252 -2.63 7.32 0.17
CA ALA A 252 -1.83 8.40 0.72
C ALA A 252 -1.78 9.66 -0.17
N GLY A 253 -2.23 9.60 -1.42
CA GLY A 253 -2.08 10.70 -2.39
C GLY A 253 -3.33 11.07 -3.16
N LYS A 254 -4.39 10.24 -3.16
CA LYS A 254 -5.62 10.49 -3.92
C LYS A 254 -6.68 11.11 -3.05
N PHE A 255 -7.03 12.36 -3.34
CA PHE A 255 -8.02 13.15 -2.62
C PHE A 255 -9.35 13.10 -3.40
N ASP A 256 -10.22 12.16 -3.01
CA ASP A 256 -11.44 11.82 -3.77
C ASP A 256 -12.44 12.98 -3.98
N PHE A 257 -13.19 12.87 -5.08
CA PHE A 257 -14.18 13.84 -5.57
C PHE A 257 -15.32 14.17 -4.58
N PHE A 258 -15.61 13.27 -3.64
CA PHE A 258 -16.67 13.51 -2.65
C PHE A 258 -16.21 14.33 -1.43
N GLY A 259 -14.93 14.73 -1.38
CA GLY A 259 -14.38 15.57 -0.31
C GLY A 259 -14.56 14.96 1.07
N GLY A 260 -14.32 15.75 2.12
CA GLY A 260 -14.72 15.39 3.48
C GLY A 260 -13.91 14.23 4.07
N LYS A 261 -12.69 14.01 3.57
CA LYS A 261 -11.71 13.11 4.17
C LYS A 261 -10.56 13.90 4.75
N ARG A 262 -10.05 13.42 5.88
CA ARG A 262 -8.85 13.94 6.55
C ARG A 262 -7.68 13.00 6.28
N TYR A 263 -6.57 13.55 5.80
CA TYR A 263 -5.31 12.86 5.53
C TYR A 263 -4.26 13.37 6.51
N ALA A 264 -3.88 12.53 7.47
CA ALA A 264 -2.95 12.93 8.52
C ALA A 264 -1.57 12.28 8.30
N TYR A 265 -0.52 13.09 8.29
CA TYR A 265 0.86 12.68 8.08
C TYR A 265 1.67 13.01 9.32
N THR A 266 2.12 11.98 10.04
CA THR A 266 3.11 12.14 11.10
C THR A 266 4.49 11.90 10.50
N ILE A 267 5.33 12.93 10.48
CA ILE A 267 6.64 12.91 9.82
C ILE A 267 7.73 13.01 10.87
N THR A 268 8.55 11.97 10.99
CA THR A 268 9.77 12.00 11.78
C THR A 268 10.91 12.56 10.93
N VAL A 269 11.45 13.70 11.32
CA VAL A 269 12.53 14.41 10.63
C VAL A 269 13.88 13.99 11.23
N LYS A 270 14.82 13.60 10.38
CA LYS A 270 16.18 13.16 10.75
C LYS A 270 17.19 14.02 10.01
N ALA A 271 18.44 14.03 10.48
CA ALA A 271 19.51 14.82 9.85
C ALA A 271 19.67 14.53 8.35
N ASN A 272 19.44 13.28 7.93
CA ASN A 272 19.65 12.80 6.56
C ASN A 272 18.36 12.33 5.86
N GLY A 273 17.17 12.69 6.35
CA GLY A 273 15.93 12.29 5.69
C GLY A 273 14.67 12.39 6.55
N ILE A 274 13.57 11.87 6.02
CA ILE A 274 12.28 11.80 6.70
C ILE A 274 11.75 10.37 6.71
N ASP A 275 11.06 10.01 7.78
CA ASP A 275 10.21 8.81 7.84
C ASP A 275 8.76 9.27 8.00
N VAL A 276 7.89 8.91 7.07
CA VAL A 276 6.49 9.34 7.04
C VAL A 276 5.58 8.21 7.50
N GLN A 277 4.78 8.50 8.52
CA GLN A 277 3.70 7.66 9.00
C GLN A 277 2.38 8.32 8.57
N SER A 278 1.76 7.82 7.50
CA SER A 278 0.41 8.25 7.11
C SER A 278 -0.62 7.57 8.02
N VAL A 279 -1.45 8.35 8.68
CA VAL A 279 -2.65 7.89 9.37
C VAL A 279 -3.81 7.96 8.39
N THR A 280 -4.51 6.84 8.27
CA THR A 280 -5.68 6.53 7.44
C THR A 280 -6.54 7.74 7.06
N SER A 281 -7.05 7.73 5.82
CA SER A 281 -8.14 8.59 5.39
C SER A 281 -9.41 8.26 6.19
N GLY A 282 -9.68 9.00 7.25
CA GLY A 282 -10.97 8.95 7.95
C GLY A 282 -11.96 9.88 7.25
N THR A 283 -13.26 9.58 7.31
CA THR A 283 -14.29 10.62 7.17
C THR A 283 -13.89 11.77 8.10
N TRP A 284 -14.01 13.01 7.64
CA TRP A 284 -13.69 14.20 8.43
C TRP A 284 -14.74 14.36 9.55
N VAL A 285 -14.60 13.49 10.56
CA VAL A 285 -15.32 13.39 11.82
C VAL A 285 -14.28 13.10 12.92
N ALA A 286 -14.49 13.64 14.10
CA ALA A 286 -13.60 13.41 15.23
C ALA A 286 -13.68 11.96 15.75
N ASN A 287 -12.51 11.41 16.05
CA ASN A 287 -12.25 10.21 16.84
C ASN A 287 -12.68 8.84 16.26
N GLY A 288 -11.76 8.29 15.47
CA GLY A 288 -11.35 6.90 15.62
C GLY A 288 -9.82 6.87 15.64
N GLU A 289 -9.22 6.64 16.81
CA GLU A 289 -7.85 6.12 16.83
C GLU A 289 -7.92 4.69 16.31
N GLU A 290 -7.67 4.51 15.02
CA GLU A 290 -7.11 3.26 14.54
C GLU A 290 -5.60 3.45 14.41
N ASN A 291 -4.88 2.82 15.34
CA ASN A 291 -3.45 2.64 15.24
C ASN A 291 -3.14 1.81 13.99
N VAL A 292 -2.76 2.47 12.90
CA VAL A 292 -1.98 1.81 11.83
C VAL A 292 -0.53 2.18 12.06
N THR A 293 0.21 1.23 12.63
CA THR A 293 1.66 1.33 12.78
C THR A 293 2.30 1.46 11.40
N SER A 294 2.92 2.60 11.13
CA SER A 294 3.90 2.66 10.03
C SER A 294 4.94 1.59 10.28
N LYS A 295 5.27 0.83 9.26
CA LYS A 295 6.23 -0.26 9.39
C LYS A 295 7.62 0.37 9.52
N ARG A 296 8.26 0.18 10.67
CA ARG A 296 9.64 0.62 10.90
C ARG A 296 10.54 0.01 9.83
N VAL A 297 11.31 0.80 9.08
CA VAL A 297 12.30 0.25 8.13
C VAL A 297 13.38 -0.49 8.93
N LYS A 298 13.55 -1.78 8.68
CA LYS A 298 14.60 -2.63 9.28
C LYS A 298 15.91 -2.49 8.51
N GLN A 299 15.84 -2.46 7.19
CA GLN A 299 17.00 -2.39 6.31
C GLN A 299 16.66 -1.66 5.01
N ARG A 300 17.63 -0.91 4.47
CA ARG A 300 17.58 -0.23 3.17
C ARG A 300 18.67 -0.84 2.28
N PHE A 301 18.41 -0.87 0.97
CA PHE A 301 19.30 -1.43 -0.03
C PHE A 301 19.47 -0.49 -1.21
N THR A 302 20.68 -0.43 -1.77
CA THR A 302 20.95 0.22 -3.06
C THR A 302 20.88 -0.80 -4.20
N ALA A 303 20.78 -0.31 -5.45
CA ALA A 303 20.66 -1.19 -6.63
C ALA A 303 21.90 -2.07 -6.85
N ASP A 304 23.07 -1.56 -6.49
CA ASP A 304 24.39 -2.20 -6.62
C ASP A 304 24.75 -3.09 -5.42
N GLU A 305 23.90 -3.18 -4.40
CA GLU A 305 24.08 -4.09 -3.27
C GLU A 305 23.48 -5.47 -3.58
N LEU A 306 24.22 -6.54 -3.26
CA LEU A 306 23.71 -7.90 -3.30
C LEU A 306 22.65 -8.07 -2.20
N LYS A 307 21.44 -8.44 -2.61
CA LYS A 307 20.31 -8.61 -1.70
C LYS A 307 19.37 -9.72 -2.15
N ILE A 308 18.51 -10.12 -1.21
CA ILE A 308 17.40 -11.01 -1.50
C ILE A 308 16.54 -10.47 -2.66
N GLY A 309 16.15 -11.37 -3.56
CA GLY A 309 15.43 -11.04 -4.78
C GLY A 309 16.30 -10.83 -6.02
N ASP A 310 17.62 -10.64 -5.86
CA ASP A 310 18.53 -10.43 -6.99
C ASP A 310 18.58 -11.63 -7.93
N TYR A 311 18.75 -11.36 -9.23
CA TYR A 311 18.89 -12.37 -10.26
C TYR A 311 20.28 -12.98 -10.20
N PHE A 312 20.36 -14.31 -10.18
CA PHE A 312 21.61 -15.06 -10.26
C PHE A 312 21.74 -15.75 -11.61
N TYR A 313 22.90 -15.59 -12.25
CA TYR A 313 23.16 -16.02 -13.63
C TYR A 313 23.98 -17.30 -13.69
N SER A 314 23.86 -18.03 -14.81
CA SER A 314 24.61 -19.28 -15.06
C SER A 314 26.13 -19.11 -15.03
N ASP A 315 26.63 -17.88 -15.20
CA ASP A 315 28.07 -17.54 -15.12
C ASP A 315 28.54 -17.21 -13.70
N GLY A 316 27.65 -17.29 -12.70
CA GLY A 316 27.94 -17.01 -11.28
C GLY A 316 27.85 -15.54 -10.89
N THR A 317 27.54 -14.64 -11.84
CA THR A 317 27.28 -13.24 -11.53
C THR A 317 25.84 -13.02 -11.09
N TRP A 318 25.54 -11.81 -10.61
CA TRP A 318 24.19 -11.41 -10.20
C TRP A 318 23.87 -9.99 -10.64
N SER A 319 22.59 -9.60 -10.54
CA SER A 319 22.15 -8.20 -10.75
C SER A 319 20.90 -7.88 -9.95
N ASP A 320 20.62 -6.58 -9.82
CA ASP A 320 19.49 -6.03 -9.07
C ASP A 320 18.15 -6.70 -9.41
N GLY A 321 17.48 -7.23 -8.39
CA GLY A 321 16.12 -7.76 -8.44
C GLY A 321 15.05 -6.76 -8.00
N GLY A 322 15.45 -5.54 -7.64
CA GLY A 322 14.56 -4.42 -7.35
C GLY A 322 14.25 -4.20 -5.87
N LEU A 323 14.73 -5.02 -4.94
CA LEU A 323 14.48 -4.76 -3.51
C LEU A 323 15.15 -3.45 -3.08
N ARG A 324 14.43 -2.64 -2.30
CA ARG A 324 14.92 -1.37 -1.75
C ARG A 324 14.81 -1.29 -0.23
N LYS A 325 13.77 -1.89 0.38
CA LYS A 325 13.58 -1.85 1.83
C LYS A 325 13.00 -3.17 2.35
N ILE A 326 13.44 -3.57 3.53
CA ILE A 326 12.75 -4.56 4.38
C ILE A 326 12.25 -3.81 5.61
N TYR A 327 10.99 -4.01 5.97
CA TYR A 327 10.38 -3.44 7.17
C TYR A 327 10.50 -4.40 8.37
N ALA A 328 10.30 -3.89 9.58
CA ALA A 328 10.43 -4.64 10.83
C ALA A 328 9.41 -5.76 10.98
N ASP A 329 8.28 -5.66 10.27
CA ASP A 329 7.26 -6.71 10.18
C ASP A 329 7.56 -7.75 9.08
N GLY A 330 8.72 -7.65 8.43
CA GLY A 330 9.16 -8.57 7.38
C GLY A 330 8.66 -8.24 5.98
N SER A 331 7.74 -7.28 5.82
CA SER A 331 7.30 -6.87 4.48
C SER A 331 8.41 -6.15 3.70
N MET A 332 8.29 -6.15 2.37
CA MET A 332 9.34 -5.66 1.46
C MET A 332 8.80 -4.58 0.54
N HIS A 333 9.65 -3.58 0.25
CA HIS A 333 9.41 -2.59 -0.77
C HIS A 333 10.35 -2.84 -1.95
N ILE A 334 9.74 -3.20 -3.09
CA ILE A 334 10.40 -3.36 -4.38
C ILE A 334 10.26 -2.06 -5.15
N ASP A 335 11.31 -1.69 -5.88
CA ASP A 335 11.31 -0.56 -6.80
C ASP A 335 10.11 -0.64 -7.75
N TYR A 336 9.49 0.51 -8.01
CA TYR A 336 8.33 0.62 -8.89
C TYR A 336 8.65 0.06 -10.28
N TYR A 337 9.87 0.34 -10.78
CA TYR A 337 10.39 -0.26 -11.99
C TYR A 337 11.34 -1.40 -11.62
N LYS A 338 10.77 -2.55 -11.25
CA LYS A 338 11.56 -3.76 -10.98
C LYS A 338 12.53 -4.00 -12.14
N PRO A 339 13.85 -3.95 -11.93
CA PRO A 339 14.82 -4.16 -13.00
C PRO A 339 14.62 -5.52 -13.65
N GLY A 340 14.80 -5.59 -14.97
CA GLY A 340 14.83 -6.85 -15.69
C GLY A 340 16.21 -7.51 -15.63
N PRO A 341 16.31 -8.80 -15.98
CA PRO A 341 17.58 -9.47 -16.16
C PRO A 341 18.50 -8.75 -17.16
N LEU A 342 19.81 -8.83 -16.93
CA LEU A 342 20.82 -8.30 -17.83
C LEU A 342 20.74 -8.99 -19.19
N ARG A 343 20.70 -8.19 -20.25
CA ARG A 343 20.58 -8.66 -21.63
C ARG A 343 21.72 -9.62 -21.98
N GLY A 344 21.37 -10.77 -22.53
CA GLY A 344 22.33 -11.80 -22.96
C GLY A 344 22.85 -12.70 -21.84
N LYS A 345 22.36 -12.53 -20.60
CA LYS A 345 22.63 -13.47 -19.51
C LYS A 345 21.46 -14.39 -19.25
N THR A 346 21.76 -15.62 -18.85
CA THR A 346 20.75 -16.64 -18.51
C THR A 346 20.55 -16.66 -16.99
N VAL A 347 19.37 -16.25 -16.54
CA VAL A 347 19.01 -16.37 -15.12
C VAL A 347 18.76 -17.82 -14.77
N VAL A 348 19.42 -18.31 -13.73
CA VAL A 348 19.28 -19.70 -13.24
C VAL A 348 18.72 -19.76 -11.82
N GLY A 349 18.72 -18.64 -11.10
CA GLY A 349 18.15 -18.57 -9.75
C GLY A 349 17.85 -17.17 -9.25
N ILE A 350 17.18 -17.12 -8.10
CA ILE A 350 16.88 -15.91 -7.33
C ILE A 350 17.58 -16.01 -5.98
N VAL A 351 18.30 -14.97 -5.58
CA VAL A 351 18.94 -14.88 -4.26
C VAL A 351 17.84 -14.84 -3.19
N PHE A 352 17.86 -15.76 -2.22
CA PHE A 352 16.84 -15.81 -1.15
C PHE A 352 17.40 -15.54 0.24
N GLN A 353 18.72 -15.54 0.41
CA GLN A 353 19.37 -15.27 1.70
C GLN A 353 20.75 -14.65 1.47
N THR A 354 21.07 -13.58 2.20
CA THR A 354 22.39 -12.93 2.21
C THR A 354 22.96 -12.77 3.62
N ASP A 355 22.17 -13.04 4.66
CA ASP A 355 22.67 -13.10 6.04
C ASP A 355 23.58 -14.32 6.19
N LYS A 356 24.88 -14.07 6.36
CA LYS A 356 25.89 -15.11 6.53
C LYS A 356 25.60 -16.02 7.72
N SER A 357 24.91 -15.56 8.77
CA SER A 357 24.53 -16.40 9.91
C SER A 357 23.51 -17.48 9.56
N ARG A 358 22.78 -17.28 8.45
CA ARG A 358 21.79 -18.21 7.90
C ARG A 358 22.35 -19.12 6.80
N ILE A 359 23.66 -19.07 6.57
CA ILE A 359 24.33 -19.95 5.61
C ILE A 359 25.02 -21.09 6.36
N GLY A 360 24.72 -22.33 5.94
CA GLY A 360 25.22 -23.53 6.59
C GLY A 360 26.74 -23.64 6.61
N LYS A 361 27.26 -24.35 7.62
CA LYS A 361 28.70 -24.50 7.84
C LYS A 361 29.40 -25.18 6.65
N LYS A 362 28.77 -26.21 6.08
CA LYS A 362 29.36 -27.00 4.98
C LYS A 362 29.35 -26.24 3.66
N GLU A 363 28.33 -25.42 3.43
CA GLU A 363 28.28 -24.44 2.34
C GLU A 363 29.46 -23.46 2.44
N LYS A 364 29.68 -22.86 3.62
CA LYS A 364 30.82 -21.96 3.87
C LYS A 364 32.17 -22.64 3.65
N GLU A 365 32.35 -23.86 4.20
CA GLU A 365 33.59 -24.63 4.03
C GLU A 365 33.89 -24.91 2.55
N LYS A 366 32.87 -25.29 1.77
CA LYS A 366 33.00 -25.55 0.33
C LYS A 366 33.45 -24.31 -0.45
N LEU A 367 33.01 -23.13 -0.04
CA LEU A 367 33.31 -21.85 -0.70
C LEU A 367 34.60 -21.19 -0.19
N GLY A 368 35.33 -21.84 0.72
CA GLY A 368 36.60 -21.33 1.24
C GLY A 368 36.48 -20.42 2.47
N GLY A 369 35.34 -20.45 3.15
CA GLY A 369 35.13 -19.79 4.45
C GLY A 369 34.03 -18.72 4.46
N GLU A 370 33.74 -18.20 5.65
CA GLU A 370 32.65 -17.24 5.90
C GLU A 370 32.83 -15.90 5.16
N ASP A 371 34.07 -15.47 4.94
CA ASP A 371 34.36 -14.24 4.19
C ASP A 371 34.17 -14.39 2.69
N LYS A 372 34.10 -15.62 2.19
CA LYS A 372 34.00 -15.94 0.75
C LYS A 372 32.59 -16.24 0.28
N VAL A 373 31.67 -16.57 1.18
CA VAL A 373 30.28 -16.79 0.81
C VAL A 373 29.52 -15.46 0.72
N HIS A 374 28.70 -15.34 -0.31
CA HIS A 374 27.88 -14.17 -0.61
C HIS A 374 26.42 -14.37 -0.21
N GLY A 375 25.86 -15.56 -0.51
CA GLY A 375 24.44 -15.81 -0.28
C GLY A 375 23.98 -17.19 -0.72
N LEU A 376 22.66 -17.40 -0.65
CA LEU A 376 21.98 -18.59 -1.14
C LEU A 376 21.01 -18.22 -2.26
N VAL A 377 20.89 -19.13 -3.23
CA VAL A 377 20.11 -18.95 -4.46
C VAL A 377 19.14 -20.12 -4.62
N MET A 378 17.88 -19.81 -4.91
CA MET A 378 16.85 -20.79 -5.26
C MET A 378 16.79 -20.93 -6.78
N ALA A 379 16.80 -22.16 -7.30
CA ALA A 379 16.67 -22.41 -8.73
C ALA A 379 15.32 -21.90 -9.27
N VAL A 380 15.32 -21.34 -10.48
CA VAL A 380 14.06 -20.94 -11.15
C VAL A 380 13.27 -22.12 -11.71
N LYS A 381 13.86 -23.32 -11.77
CA LYS A 381 13.22 -24.56 -12.22
C LYS A 381 13.28 -25.63 -11.14
N ASN A 382 12.32 -26.55 -11.21
CA ASN A 382 12.36 -27.78 -10.46
C ASN A 382 13.40 -28.73 -11.08
N ALA A 383 14.02 -29.57 -10.26
CA ALA A 383 14.79 -30.68 -10.78
C ALA A 383 13.84 -31.77 -11.33
N ASN A 384 14.41 -32.78 -12.00
CA ASN A 384 13.67 -33.90 -12.61
C ASN A 384 12.54 -33.46 -13.57
N ALA A 385 12.82 -32.49 -14.46
CA ALA A 385 11.86 -31.99 -15.44
C ALA A 385 10.49 -31.58 -14.84
N ALA A 386 10.51 -31.03 -13.62
CA ALA A 386 9.31 -30.67 -12.86
C ALA A 386 8.35 -31.84 -12.59
N GLU A 387 8.85 -33.06 -12.52
CA GLU A 387 8.10 -34.24 -12.06
C GLU A 387 8.41 -34.56 -10.59
N LYS A 388 7.42 -35.17 -9.92
CA LYS A 388 7.53 -35.57 -8.52
C LYS A 388 8.41 -36.81 -8.38
N VAL A 389 9.23 -36.84 -7.33
CA VAL A 389 10.13 -37.95 -7.01
C VAL A 389 9.95 -38.40 -5.57
N ILE A 390 10.26 -39.67 -5.33
CA ILE A 390 10.40 -40.17 -3.96
C ILE A 390 11.71 -39.69 -3.34
N TRP A 391 11.77 -39.62 -2.02
CA TRP A 391 12.98 -39.20 -1.32
C TRP A 391 14.07 -40.28 -1.34
N SER A 392 13.69 -41.54 -1.07
CA SER A 392 14.60 -42.70 -1.03
C SER A 392 13.90 -43.99 -1.44
N ASN A 393 14.63 -44.87 -2.14
CA ASN A 393 14.26 -46.25 -2.40
C ASN A 393 14.49 -47.16 -1.17
N GLU A 394 15.23 -46.69 -0.18
CA GLU A 394 15.57 -47.43 1.03
C GLU A 394 14.83 -46.90 2.26
N LEU A 395 14.30 -47.84 3.07
CA LEU A 395 13.76 -47.57 4.40
C LEU A 395 14.86 -47.71 5.45
N ARG A 396 15.88 -46.84 5.37
CA ARG A 396 17.03 -46.84 6.28
C ARG A 396 16.93 -45.71 7.29
N TYR A 397 17.39 -45.97 8.51
CA TYR A 397 17.56 -44.92 9.51
C TYR A 397 18.86 -44.14 9.26
N LEU A 398 18.74 -42.83 9.04
CA LEU A 398 19.87 -41.94 8.75
C LEU A 398 20.38 -41.27 10.03
N ASP A 399 21.12 -42.03 10.84
CA ASP A 399 21.71 -41.55 12.11
C ASP A 399 22.68 -40.38 11.95
N LEU A 400 23.25 -40.22 10.76
CA LEU A 400 24.15 -39.11 10.42
C LEU A 400 23.45 -37.75 10.29
N LEU A 401 22.14 -37.75 10.10
CA LEU A 401 21.33 -36.52 10.04
C LEU A 401 20.73 -36.22 11.40
N ASN A 402 20.68 -34.95 11.77
CA ASN A 402 19.97 -34.53 12.98
C ASN A 402 18.45 -34.63 12.78
N ASP A 403 17.75 -35.07 13.82
CA ASP A 403 16.28 -35.11 13.84
C ASP A 403 15.72 -33.68 13.94
N CYS A 404 14.88 -33.29 12.98
CA CYS A 404 14.17 -32.01 12.95
C CYS A 404 12.74 -32.16 13.46
N VAL A 405 12.58 -32.50 14.75
CA VAL A 405 11.28 -32.79 15.34
C VAL A 405 10.49 -31.55 15.75
N SER A 406 11.16 -30.47 16.19
CA SER A 406 10.51 -29.23 16.61
C SER A 406 10.55 -28.12 15.56
N LYS A 407 9.74 -27.06 15.73
CA LYS A 407 9.84 -25.82 14.92
C LYS A 407 11.26 -25.25 14.97
N SER A 408 11.85 -25.13 16.16
CA SER A 408 13.21 -24.63 16.32
C SER A 408 14.27 -25.50 15.64
N ASN A 409 14.12 -26.83 15.63
CA ASN A 409 15.02 -27.68 14.85
C ASN A 409 14.89 -27.42 13.35
N ASN A 410 13.65 -27.27 12.85
CA ASN A 410 13.40 -26.98 11.44
C ASN A 410 13.96 -25.63 11.02
N TYR A 411 13.77 -24.57 11.82
CA TYR A 411 14.34 -23.25 11.55
C TYR A 411 15.88 -23.25 11.61
N SER A 412 16.45 -23.98 12.56
CA SER A 412 17.91 -24.01 12.80
C SER A 412 18.66 -24.90 11.81
N ASP A 413 18.01 -25.89 11.20
CA ASP A 413 18.67 -26.74 10.21
C ASP A 413 18.82 -26.00 8.86
N ILE A 414 19.95 -25.31 8.73
CA ILE A 414 20.41 -24.61 7.51
C ILE A 414 21.46 -25.43 6.75
N SER A 415 21.48 -26.75 6.94
CA SER A 415 22.58 -27.63 6.52
C SER A 415 22.33 -28.36 5.20
N GLY A 416 21.55 -27.81 4.27
CA GLY A 416 21.14 -28.53 3.05
C GLY A 416 22.28 -29.19 2.28
N TYR A 417 23.37 -28.45 2.03
CA TYR A 417 24.55 -29.01 1.35
C TYR A 417 25.24 -30.06 2.22
N GLY A 418 25.40 -29.78 3.52
CA GLY A 418 25.99 -30.71 4.47
C GLY A 418 25.24 -32.03 4.59
N ASN A 419 23.90 -31.98 4.58
CA ASN A 419 23.02 -33.14 4.63
C ASN A 419 23.22 -34.01 3.37
N CYS A 420 23.22 -33.38 2.18
CA CYS A 420 23.45 -34.06 0.91
C CYS A 420 24.84 -34.72 0.87
N GLU A 421 25.89 -33.98 1.24
CA GLU A 421 27.26 -34.49 1.20
C GLU A 421 27.55 -35.57 2.25
N SER A 422 26.84 -35.54 3.39
CA SER A 422 26.96 -36.60 4.40
C SER A 422 26.36 -37.91 3.89
N ILE A 423 25.26 -37.86 3.13
CA ILE A 423 24.70 -39.04 2.45
C ILE A 423 25.62 -39.50 1.31
N ARG A 424 26.12 -38.57 0.49
CA ARG A 424 27.06 -38.89 -0.60
C ARG A 424 28.32 -39.58 -0.07
N SER A 425 28.84 -39.12 1.06
CA SER A 425 30.02 -39.70 1.71
C SER A 425 29.76 -41.10 2.25
N LEU A 426 28.53 -41.37 2.75
CA LEU A 426 28.14 -42.67 3.25
C LEU A 426 27.93 -43.69 2.12
N GLU A 427 27.29 -43.28 1.03
CA GLU A 427 26.75 -44.19 0.02
C GLU A 427 27.57 -44.20 -1.29
N GLY A 428 28.51 -43.25 -1.44
CA GLY A 428 29.33 -43.05 -2.63
C GLY A 428 28.62 -42.31 -3.77
N ASN A 429 27.29 -42.43 -3.87
CA ASN A 429 26.45 -41.74 -4.85
C ASN A 429 25.00 -41.57 -4.32
N PHE A 430 24.09 -41.07 -5.16
CA PHE A 430 22.67 -40.89 -4.81
C PHE A 430 21.72 -41.87 -5.50
N ASP A 431 22.18 -43.00 -6.05
CA ASP A 431 21.33 -43.93 -6.81
C ASP A 431 20.14 -44.46 -5.99
N LYS A 432 20.29 -44.50 -4.67
CA LYS A 432 19.26 -44.91 -3.71
C LYS A 432 18.33 -43.80 -3.26
N TYR A 433 18.64 -42.54 -3.59
CA TYR A 433 17.97 -41.33 -3.09
C TYR A 433 17.47 -40.46 -4.26
N PRO A 434 16.34 -40.82 -4.91
CA PRO A 434 15.91 -40.16 -6.14
C PRO A 434 15.73 -38.64 -6.02
N ALA A 435 15.32 -38.12 -4.87
CA ALA A 435 15.26 -36.67 -4.64
C ALA A 435 16.64 -36.01 -4.69
N LEU A 436 17.67 -36.64 -4.11
CA LEU A 436 19.04 -36.13 -4.16
C LEU A 436 19.67 -36.33 -5.54
N GLN A 437 19.41 -37.49 -6.17
CA GLN A 437 19.87 -37.80 -7.52
C GLN A 437 19.30 -36.82 -8.55
N ALA A 438 18.03 -36.45 -8.43
CA ALA A 438 17.39 -35.45 -9.27
C ALA A 438 18.10 -34.09 -9.19
N VAL A 439 18.43 -33.65 -7.98
CA VAL A 439 19.12 -32.37 -7.77
C VAL A 439 20.59 -32.45 -8.21
N ASP A 440 21.26 -33.58 -7.98
CA ASP A 440 22.63 -33.79 -8.44
C ASP A 440 22.71 -33.78 -9.98
N GLY A 441 21.79 -34.47 -10.65
CA GLY A 441 21.63 -34.44 -12.11
C GLY A 441 21.29 -33.04 -12.63
N TYR A 442 20.61 -32.21 -11.84
CA TYR A 442 20.32 -30.82 -12.22
C TYR A 442 21.59 -29.97 -12.40
N ASN A 443 22.71 -30.30 -11.76
CA ASN A 443 24.02 -29.67 -12.04
C ASN A 443 24.51 -29.90 -13.47
N THR A 444 24.04 -30.95 -14.15
CA THR A 444 24.38 -31.22 -15.54
C THR A 444 23.45 -30.44 -16.49
N THR A 445 22.16 -30.36 -16.16
CA THR A 445 21.17 -29.66 -17.01
C THR A 445 21.15 -28.14 -16.81
N CYS A 446 21.63 -27.67 -15.66
CA CYS A 446 21.73 -26.27 -15.28
C CYS A 446 23.10 -26.00 -14.64
N PRO A 447 24.19 -26.00 -15.43
CA PRO A 447 25.54 -25.86 -14.90
C PRO A 447 25.75 -24.48 -14.28
N VAL A 448 26.49 -24.47 -13.19
CA VAL A 448 26.93 -23.27 -12.46
C VAL A 448 28.43 -23.35 -12.18
N PRO A 449 29.12 -22.22 -11.96
CA PRO A 449 30.57 -22.24 -11.78
C PRO A 449 31.00 -23.01 -10.52
N THR A 450 32.25 -23.50 -10.54
CA THR A 450 32.87 -24.19 -9.39
C THR A 450 33.12 -23.28 -8.18
N THR A 451 32.92 -21.97 -8.34
CA THR A 451 32.89 -20.99 -7.24
C THR A 451 31.57 -21.02 -6.47
N THR A 452 30.65 -21.93 -6.81
CA THR A 452 29.43 -22.23 -6.05
C THR A 452 29.54 -23.60 -5.40
N THR A 453 28.58 -23.96 -4.55
CA THR A 453 28.43 -25.34 -4.04
C THR A 453 27.98 -26.32 -5.12
N GLY A 454 27.53 -25.85 -6.28
CA GLY A 454 26.58 -26.58 -7.10
C GLY A 454 25.20 -26.63 -6.44
N TRP A 455 24.22 -27.14 -7.18
CA TRP A 455 22.85 -27.36 -6.74
C TRP A 455 22.76 -28.53 -5.77
N TYR A 456 22.06 -28.33 -4.66
CA TYR A 456 21.76 -29.33 -3.63
C TYR A 456 20.30 -29.19 -3.14
N LEU A 457 19.79 -30.23 -2.48
CA LEU A 457 18.43 -30.21 -1.92
C LEU A 457 18.41 -29.35 -0.65
N PRO A 458 17.56 -28.30 -0.56
CA PRO A 458 17.54 -27.42 0.60
C PRO A 458 17.13 -28.17 1.88
N SER A 459 17.69 -27.76 3.01
CA SER A 459 17.19 -28.16 4.32
C SER A 459 15.87 -27.46 4.65
N SER A 460 15.21 -27.89 5.74
CA SER A 460 13.98 -27.29 6.24
C SER A 460 14.13 -25.82 6.58
N GLY A 461 15.27 -25.42 7.15
CA GLY A 461 15.57 -24.02 7.48
C GLY A 461 15.85 -23.18 6.24
N GLN A 462 16.36 -23.76 5.17
CA GLN A 462 16.51 -23.05 3.89
C GLN A 462 15.16 -22.87 3.19
N TRP A 463 14.24 -23.84 3.29
CA TRP A 463 12.84 -23.65 2.88
C TRP A 463 12.12 -22.59 3.72
N TRP A 464 12.38 -22.57 5.03
CA TRP A 464 11.89 -21.52 5.92
C TRP A 464 12.33 -20.13 5.43
N ASP A 465 13.61 -19.97 5.11
CA ASP A 465 14.16 -18.71 4.60
C ASP A 465 13.56 -18.32 3.24
N ILE A 466 13.36 -19.27 2.32
CA ILE A 466 12.69 -19.02 1.03
C ILE A 466 11.27 -18.48 1.24
N LEU A 467 10.49 -19.14 2.10
CA LEU A 467 9.09 -18.76 2.34
C LEU A 467 8.98 -17.46 3.13
N GLN A 468 9.90 -17.20 4.06
CA GLN A 468 9.99 -15.94 4.79
C GLN A 468 10.37 -14.79 3.86
N ASN A 469 11.48 -14.94 3.12
CA ASN A 469 12.10 -13.83 2.39
C ASN A 469 11.47 -13.62 1.01
N LEU A 470 11.21 -14.69 0.25
CA LEU A 470 10.62 -14.57 -1.09
C LEU A 470 9.10 -14.78 -1.07
N GLY A 471 8.62 -15.66 -0.20
CA GLY A 471 7.19 -15.95 -0.05
C GLY A 471 6.43 -14.89 0.76
N GLY A 472 7.12 -13.98 1.45
CA GLY A 472 6.51 -12.91 2.23
C GLY A 472 5.71 -13.39 3.44
N CYS A 473 6.07 -14.55 4.02
CA CYS A 473 5.31 -15.16 5.11
C CYS A 473 5.64 -14.51 6.47
N PRO A 474 4.77 -13.66 7.07
CA PRO A 474 5.07 -12.94 8.29
C PRO A 474 5.28 -13.85 9.51
N ALA A 475 4.56 -14.99 9.60
CA ALA A 475 4.70 -15.89 10.74
C ALA A 475 6.10 -16.53 10.81
N LEU A 476 6.79 -16.65 9.68
CA LEU A 476 8.14 -17.22 9.66
C LEU A 476 9.20 -16.23 10.19
N ALA A 477 8.91 -14.93 10.18
CA ALA A 477 9.77 -13.90 10.75
C ALA A 477 9.60 -13.73 12.27
N ASP A 478 8.57 -14.33 12.87
CA ASP A 478 8.29 -14.25 14.30
C ASP A 478 9.29 -15.10 15.12
N GLY A 479 10.04 -14.45 16.00
CA GLY A 479 11.01 -15.08 16.89
C GLY A 479 10.40 -16.19 17.77
N TYR A 480 9.12 -16.09 18.14
CA TYR A 480 8.43 -17.15 18.87
C TYR A 480 8.25 -18.41 18.02
N GLN A 481 7.95 -18.25 16.72
CA GLN A 481 7.86 -19.40 15.80
C GLN A 481 9.24 -20.01 15.57
N GLN A 482 10.28 -19.19 15.43
CA GLN A 482 11.66 -19.62 15.17
C GLN A 482 12.29 -20.36 16.37
N THR A 483 11.89 -20.03 17.60
CA THR A 483 12.45 -20.62 18.83
C THR A 483 11.54 -21.67 19.48
N SER A 484 10.33 -21.89 18.94
CA SER A 484 9.34 -22.80 19.51
C SER A 484 9.82 -24.25 19.58
N SER A 485 9.53 -24.89 20.71
CA SER A 485 9.75 -26.32 20.94
C SER A 485 8.58 -27.20 20.48
N ASP A 486 7.55 -26.64 19.83
CA ASP A 486 6.42 -27.40 19.29
C ASP A 486 6.91 -28.50 18.35
N ILE A 487 6.34 -29.70 18.49
CA ILE A 487 6.70 -30.90 17.72
C ILE A 487 5.58 -31.28 16.72
N ASN A 488 5.89 -32.21 15.81
CA ASN A 488 5.03 -32.74 14.73
C ASN A 488 4.95 -31.84 13.48
N GLU A 489 3.75 -31.67 12.91
CA GLU A 489 3.47 -30.84 11.73
C GLU A 489 3.10 -29.43 12.14
N PHE A 490 3.50 -28.45 11.33
CA PHE A 490 3.32 -27.04 11.63
C PHE A 490 2.53 -26.36 10.52
N PHE A 491 1.51 -25.61 10.90
CA PHE A 491 0.58 -24.95 10.00
C PHE A 491 0.51 -23.47 10.35
N TRP A 492 0.66 -22.62 9.34
CA TRP A 492 0.51 -21.17 9.47
C TRP A 492 -0.49 -20.69 8.43
N SER A 493 -1.63 -20.16 8.89
CA SER A 493 -2.66 -19.54 8.04
C SER A 493 -2.46 -18.03 7.93
N ASN A 494 -3.18 -17.36 7.02
CA ASN A 494 -3.14 -15.90 6.86
C ASN A 494 -1.76 -15.33 6.47
N GLN A 495 -1.00 -16.06 5.65
CA GLN A 495 0.31 -15.66 5.11
C GLN A 495 0.22 -14.91 3.77
N GLY A 496 -0.99 -14.68 3.26
CA GLY A 496 -1.20 -14.13 1.92
C GLY A 496 -1.00 -15.16 0.81
N ASN A 497 -1.01 -14.72 -0.46
CA ASN A 497 -0.85 -15.61 -1.60
C ASN A 497 0.64 -15.94 -1.82
N VAL A 498 1.14 -16.92 -1.05
CA VAL A 498 2.56 -17.30 -1.03
C VAL A 498 3.07 -17.78 -2.41
N PRO A 499 2.35 -18.64 -3.16
CA PRO A 499 2.77 -18.99 -4.52
C PRO A 499 2.88 -17.77 -5.44
N ASP A 500 1.94 -16.83 -5.39
CA ASP A 500 2.01 -15.60 -6.18
C ASP A 500 3.21 -14.70 -5.78
N ALA A 501 3.48 -14.56 -4.49
CA ALA A 501 4.66 -13.84 -4.00
C ALA A 501 5.97 -14.44 -4.52
N LEU A 502 6.12 -15.76 -4.45
CA LEU A 502 7.28 -16.47 -5.02
C LEU A 502 7.39 -16.27 -6.54
N ASN A 503 6.26 -16.37 -7.24
CA ASN A 503 6.18 -16.23 -8.70
C ASN A 503 6.57 -14.82 -9.19
N LYS A 504 6.23 -13.76 -8.44
CA LYS A 504 6.58 -12.37 -8.77
C LYS A 504 8.09 -12.13 -8.86
N TRP A 505 8.88 -12.85 -8.06
CA TRP A 505 10.34 -12.77 -8.15
C TRP A 505 10.87 -13.29 -9.48
N MET A 506 10.21 -14.28 -10.07
CA MET A 506 10.62 -14.92 -11.32
C MET A 506 9.92 -14.36 -12.57
N TRP A 507 9.01 -13.40 -12.41
CA TRP A 507 8.34 -12.77 -13.55
C TRP A 507 9.38 -12.19 -14.53
N GLY A 508 9.22 -12.54 -15.80
CA GLY A 508 10.07 -12.04 -16.89
C GLY A 508 11.33 -12.87 -17.15
N ILE A 509 11.53 -13.95 -16.39
CA ILE A 509 12.55 -14.96 -16.69
C ILE A 509 11.99 -15.95 -17.71
N ASP A 510 12.82 -16.42 -18.63
CA ASP A 510 12.40 -17.41 -19.62
C ASP A 510 12.40 -18.84 -19.05
N GLY A 511 11.27 -19.54 -19.21
CA GLY A 511 11.17 -20.98 -18.97
C GLY A 511 11.31 -21.44 -17.51
N TRP A 512 10.96 -20.59 -16.54
CA TRP A 512 10.91 -20.92 -15.11
C TRP A 512 9.67 -21.77 -14.75
N ASP A 513 9.77 -22.56 -13.68
CA ASP A 513 8.67 -23.44 -13.24
C ASP A 513 7.85 -22.79 -12.13
N LYS A 514 6.57 -22.54 -12.45
CA LYS A 514 5.60 -21.86 -11.59
C LYS A 514 5.36 -22.59 -10.26
N PHE A 515 5.27 -21.84 -9.17
CA PHE A 515 4.63 -22.31 -7.95
C PHE A 515 3.12 -22.30 -8.16
N SER A 516 2.53 -23.49 -8.28
CA SER A 516 1.09 -23.65 -8.49
C SER A 516 0.32 -23.63 -7.17
N TYR A 517 -0.99 -23.72 -7.29
CA TYR A 517 -1.98 -23.70 -6.22
C TYR A 517 -1.58 -24.51 -4.97
N TYR A 518 -1.11 -25.75 -5.16
CA TYR A 518 -0.75 -26.66 -4.08
C TYR A 518 0.54 -27.40 -4.45
N HIS A 519 1.68 -26.87 -4.01
CA HIS A 519 2.98 -27.49 -4.24
C HIS A 519 3.60 -27.98 -2.94
N GLN A 520 4.10 -29.22 -3.01
CA GLN A 520 4.79 -29.89 -1.91
C GLN A 520 6.23 -30.13 -2.35
N PHE A 521 7.19 -29.71 -1.53
CA PHE A 521 8.61 -29.81 -1.84
C PHE A 521 9.35 -30.57 -0.77
N TRP A 522 10.17 -31.52 -1.20
CA TRP A 522 11.11 -32.19 -0.32
C TRP A 522 12.13 -31.21 0.28
N SER A 523 12.54 -31.49 1.51
CA SER A 523 13.78 -30.98 2.07
C SER A 523 14.77 -32.11 2.33
N SER A 524 16.03 -31.75 2.61
CA SER A 524 17.06 -32.70 3.03
C SER A 524 16.97 -33.05 4.53
N SER A 525 16.05 -32.44 5.29
CA SER A 525 16.01 -32.56 6.75
C SER A 525 15.19 -33.75 7.21
N LYS A 526 15.79 -34.62 8.01
CA LYS A 526 15.11 -35.77 8.61
C LYS A 526 14.13 -35.29 9.68
N PHE A 527 12.91 -35.84 9.74
CA PHE A 527 12.02 -35.62 10.88
C PHE A 527 12.42 -36.54 12.03
N LYS A 528 12.17 -37.85 11.87
CA LYS A 528 12.54 -38.93 12.79
C LYS A 528 12.41 -40.27 12.07
N GLY A 529 13.18 -41.28 12.47
CA GLY A 529 13.10 -42.60 11.84
C GLY A 529 13.41 -42.53 10.35
N ASN A 530 12.58 -43.17 9.54
CA ASN A 530 12.67 -43.19 8.07
C ASN A 530 11.77 -42.13 7.40
N THR A 531 11.53 -40.98 8.06
CA THR A 531 10.66 -39.93 7.55
C THR A 531 11.39 -38.60 7.37
N MET A 532 10.97 -37.85 6.37
CA MET A 532 11.63 -36.62 5.93
C MET A 532 10.68 -35.43 6.03
N ARG A 533 11.26 -34.25 6.25
CA ARG A 533 10.51 -33.00 6.22
C ARG A 533 10.21 -32.59 4.79
N TYR A 534 9.04 -32.02 4.60
CA TYR A 534 8.65 -31.38 3.36
C TYR A 534 7.81 -30.14 3.65
N TRP A 535 7.81 -29.20 2.71
CA TRP A 535 7.11 -27.94 2.84
C TRP A 535 5.97 -27.86 1.84
N VAL A 536 4.88 -27.21 2.25
CA VAL A 536 3.71 -26.97 1.42
C VAL A 536 3.49 -25.47 1.31
N ALA A 537 3.36 -24.98 0.09
CA ALA A 537 2.87 -23.64 -0.21
C ALA A 537 1.50 -23.76 -0.88
N ASN A 538 0.49 -23.14 -0.28
CA ASN A 538 -0.88 -23.10 -0.80
C ASN A 538 -1.31 -21.65 -1.10
N SER A 539 -2.10 -21.47 -2.16
CA SER A 539 -2.73 -20.19 -2.49
C SER A 539 -4.13 -19.98 -1.88
N ASP A 540 -4.87 -21.02 -1.48
CA ASP A 540 -6.17 -20.86 -0.78
C ASP A 540 -5.98 -20.71 0.73
N ASP A 541 -6.68 -19.72 1.31
CA ASP A 541 -6.57 -19.22 2.70
C ASP A 541 -5.16 -18.75 3.12
N GLY A 542 -4.25 -18.66 2.15
CA GLY A 542 -2.88 -18.20 2.34
C GLY A 542 -2.12 -18.97 3.41
N TRP A 543 -2.24 -20.30 3.45
CA TRP A 543 -1.52 -21.11 4.44
C TRP A 543 -0.28 -21.81 3.88
N ILE A 544 0.71 -21.97 4.74
CA ILE A 544 1.90 -22.81 4.50
C ILE A 544 1.99 -23.87 5.61
N SER A 545 2.69 -24.95 5.32
CA SER A 545 2.96 -25.95 6.36
C SER A 545 4.32 -26.62 6.21
N CYS A 546 4.95 -26.92 7.34
CA CYS A 546 6.08 -27.82 7.42
C CYS A 546 5.59 -29.16 7.97
N ARG A 547 5.64 -30.19 7.13
CA ARG A 547 5.10 -31.53 7.41
C ARG A 547 6.20 -32.57 7.37
N TRP A 548 5.85 -33.81 7.70
CA TRP A 548 6.75 -34.95 7.56
C TRP A 548 6.05 -36.07 6.83
N GLY A 549 6.80 -36.85 6.07
CA GLY A 549 6.26 -37.91 5.23
C GLY A 549 7.21 -39.09 5.11
N ASN A 550 6.66 -40.23 4.72
CA ASN A 550 7.47 -41.39 4.37
C ASN A 550 8.30 -41.08 3.14
N VAL A 551 9.51 -41.65 3.08
CA VAL A 551 10.44 -41.44 1.96
C VAL A 551 9.91 -41.87 0.60
N ASN A 552 8.81 -42.64 0.55
CA ASN A 552 8.16 -43.09 -0.69
C ASN A 552 7.07 -42.13 -1.21
N PHE A 553 6.80 -41.02 -0.53
CA PHE A 553 5.89 -40.00 -1.06
C PHE A 553 6.50 -39.35 -2.30
N GLN A 554 5.68 -39.02 -3.29
CA GLN A 554 6.14 -38.34 -4.49
C GLN A 554 5.91 -36.84 -4.35
N LEU A 555 6.99 -36.06 -4.20
CA LEU A 555 6.95 -34.61 -4.06
C LEU A 555 7.93 -33.94 -5.03
N TYR A 556 7.78 -32.64 -5.24
CA TYR A 556 8.71 -31.88 -6.08
C TYR A 556 10.03 -31.61 -5.37
N VAL A 557 11.06 -31.31 -6.15
CA VAL A 557 12.38 -30.90 -5.67
C VAL A 557 12.77 -29.59 -6.32
N ARG A 558 12.97 -28.54 -5.50
CA ARG A 558 13.49 -27.24 -5.95
C ARG A 558 14.92 -27.09 -5.45
N PRO A 559 15.93 -27.16 -6.33
CA PRO A 559 17.32 -27.02 -5.92
C PRO A 559 17.66 -25.64 -5.35
N VAL A 560 18.66 -25.60 -4.49
CA VAL A 560 19.32 -24.36 -4.04
C VAL A 560 20.85 -24.48 -4.18
N LEU A 561 21.56 -23.36 -4.18
CA LEU A 561 23.02 -23.32 -4.10
C LEU A 561 23.49 -22.20 -3.17
N ALA A 562 24.75 -22.28 -2.75
CA ALA A 562 25.49 -21.16 -2.17
C ALA A 562 26.58 -20.69 -3.14
N PHE A 563 26.90 -19.39 -3.14
CA PHE A 563 27.87 -18.77 -4.05
C PHE A 563 28.70 -17.67 -3.38
#